data_AF-A0A349CZ58-F1
#
_entry.id   AF-A0A349CZ58-F1
#
_cell.length_a   1.000
_cell.length_b   1.000
_cell.length_c   1.000
_cell.angle_alpha   90.00
_cell.angle_beta   90.00
_cell.angle_gamma   90.00
#
_symmetry.space_group_name_H-M   'P 1'
#
loop_
_entity.id
_entity.type
_entity.pdbx_description
1 polymer ?
#
loop_
_entity_poly.entity_id
_entity_poly.type
_entity_poly.pdbx_seq_one_letter_code
_entity_poly.pdbx_strand_id
1 'polypeptide(L)'
;MRSVHELSGEPWPHDMVISVDQPNNLLTLLFVRDVWDIARDMDIPALAPPPTPGNSMRPESPSPDVWSERWVETWHAAWAWYVDGGGIQYRDAARIDPQAALADLAAPLPPMWETQYGSEGIDRDALWQWMQTLHDLPRPLDEAPERRGLSDLIGAWRDGIESIIVLPYGIDFSRRITSQHLVVSSMTRDDPALYGQALRRAVGAPPSVSAP
;
A
#
# COMPACT_ATOMS: atom_id res chain seq x y z
N MET A 1 -13.13 2.43 5.33
CA MET A 1 -14.39 3.22 5.36
C MET A 1 -15.48 2.47 6.13
N ARG A 2 -16.35 3.17 6.86
CA ARG A 2 -17.54 2.60 7.55
C ARG A 2 -18.72 3.56 7.39
N SER A 3 -19.93 3.05 7.15
CA SER A 3 -21.17 3.83 7.34
C SER A 3 -21.70 3.56 8.75
N VAL A 4 -22.07 4.62 9.48
CA VAL A 4 -22.48 4.52 10.90
C VAL A 4 -23.98 4.77 11.10
N HIS A 5 -24.76 5.16 10.09
CA HIS A 5 -26.19 5.49 10.22
C HIS A 5 -27.02 4.92 9.05
N GLU A 6 -28.25 4.47 9.35
CA GLU A 6 -29.26 4.13 8.34
C GLU A 6 -29.64 5.37 7.53
N LEU A 7 -29.13 5.46 6.31
CA LEU A 7 -29.80 6.21 5.25
C LEU A 7 -30.50 5.18 4.36
N SER A 8 -31.83 5.17 4.41
CA SER A 8 -32.66 4.33 3.54
C SER A 8 -32.24 4.56 2.09
N GLY A 9 -31.66 3.54 1.44
CA GLY A 9 -31.13 3.62 0.07
C GLY A 9 -29.60 3.56 -0.06
N GLU A 10 -28.82 3.34 1.01
CA GLU A 10 -27.36 3.21 0.89
C GLU A 10 -26.94 1.79 0.42
N PRO A 11 -26.25 1.65 -0.74
CA PRO A 11 -25.89 0.34 -1.31
C PRO A 11 -24.71 -0.37 -0.61
N TRP A 12 -24.11 0.22 0.43
CA TRP A 12 -22.94 -0.32 1.13
C TRP A 12 -23.39 -1.29 2.25
N PRO A 13 -22.95 -2.56 2.28
CA PRO A 13 -23.36 -3.51 3.33
C PRO A 13 -22.93 -3.06 4.73
N HIS A 14 -23.80 -3.23 5.73
CA HIS A 14 -23.58 -2.71 7.09
C HIS A 14 -22.35 -3.28 7.79
N ASP A 15 -22.01 -4.54 7.50
CA ASP A 15 -20.87 -5.28 8.04
C ASP A 15 -19.60 -5.11 7.22
N MET A 16 -19.70 -4.49 6.03
CA MET A 16 -18.56 -4.32 5.14
C MET A 16 -17.61 -3.25 5.66
N VAL A 17 -16.43 -3.71 6.07
CA VAL A 17 -15.27 -2.88 6.39
C VAL A 17 -14.18 -3.20 5.38
N ILE A 18 -13.77 -2.17 4.64
CA ILE A 18 -12.60 -2.21 3.75
C ILE A 18 -11.62 -1.13 4.20
N SER A 19 -10.34 -1.45 4.20
CA SER A 19 -9.30 -0.43 4.27
C SER A 19 -8.64 -0.18 2.93
N VAL A 20 -8.20 1.06 2.78
CA VAL A 20 -7.40 1.51 1.66
C VAL A 20 -6.18 2.16 2.27
N ASP A 21 -5.03 1.51 2.10
CA ASP A 21 -3.79 1.87 2.78
C ASP A 21 -2.75 2.36 1.77
N GLN A 22 -2.07 3.43 2.13
CA GLN A 22 -0.85 3.90 1.47
C GLN A 22 0.34 3.53 2.35
N PRO A 23 1.09 2.47 2.01
CA PRO A 23 2.05 1.83 2.92
C PRO A 23 3.35 2.64 3.05
N ASN A 24 3.45 3.49 4.08
CA ASN A 24 4.61 4.40 4.28
C ASN A 24 5.98 3.71 4.15
N ASN A 25 6.16 2.50 4.70
CA ASN A 25 7.41 1.75 4.61
C ASN A 25 7.77 1.37 3.16
N LEU A 26 6.80 0.92 2.35
CA LEU A 26 7.02 0.63 0.94
C LEU A 26 7.21 1.92 0.14
N LEU A 27 6.48 3.00 0.47
CA LEU A 27 6.64 4.30 -0.17
C LEU A 27 8.04 4.88 0.06
N THR A 28 8.57 4.81 1.28
CA THR A 28 9.95 5.21 1.56
C THR A 28 10.94 4.41 0.72
N LEU A 29 10.77 3.09 0.60
CA LEU A 29 11.64 2.27 -0.23
C LEU A 29 11.55 2.68 -1.71
N LEU A 30 10.35 2.90 -2.24
CA LEU A 30 10.17 3.35 -3.62
C LEU A 30 10.84 4.71 -3.86
N PHE A 31 10.72 5.65 -2.91
CA PHE A 31 11.41 6.94 -2.96
C PHE A 31 12.93 6.76 -2.99
N VAL A 32 13.49 6.00 -2.04
CA VAL A 32 14.94 5.73 -1.94
C VAL A 32 15.45 5.10 -3.23
N ARG A 33 14.74 4.09 -3.78
CA ARG A 33 15.12 3.44 -5.04
C ARG A 33 15.27 4.44 -6.18
N ASP A 34 14.24 5.27 -6.35
CA ASP A 34 14.13 6.19 -7.48
C ASP A 34 15.16 7.33 -7.38
N VAL A 35 15.28 7.97 -6.21
CA VAL A 35 16.17 9.13 -6.04
C VAL A 35 17.65 8.76 -5.87
N TRP A 36 17.95 7.55 -5.38
CA TRP A 36 19.34 7.04 -5.29
C TRP A 36 19.75 6.22 -6.50
N ASP A 37 18.80 5.92 -7.38
CA ASP A 37 19.04 5.22 -8.63
C ASP A 37 19.69 3.84 -8.43
N ILE A 38 19.14 3.06 -7.50
CA ILE A 38 19.61 1.72 -7.11
C ILE A 38 18.59 0.63 -7.47
N ALA A 39 18.99 -0.65 -7.39
CA ALA A 39 18.11 -1.79 -7.65
C ALA A 39 17.31 -1.67 -8.97
N ARG A 40 18.01 -1.28 -10.04
CA ARG A 40 17.45 -1.07 -11.40
C ARG A 40 17.06 -2.38 -12.09
N ASP A 41 17.61 -3.49 -11.62
CA ASP A 41 17.36 -4.84 -12.08
C ASP A 41 16.05 -5.44 -11.54
N MET A 42 15.46 -4.82 -10.51
CA MET A 42 14.15 -5.19 -9.98
C MET A 42 13.03 -4.72 -10.92
N ASP A 43 12.03 -5.60 -11.14
CA ASP A 43 10.87 -5.36 -12.01
C ASP A 43 9.78 -4.51 -11.32
N ILE A 44 10.21 -3.35 -10.81
CA ILE A 44 9.33 -2.36 -10.19
C ILE A 44 8.89 -1.35 -11.25
N PRO A 45 7.57 -1.20 -11.49
CA PRO A 45 7.06 -0.21 -12.42
C PRO A 45 7.51 1.22 -12.09
N ALA A 46 7.62 2.07 -13.12
CA ALA A 46 7.90 3.49 -12.95
C ALA A 46 6.84 4.17 -12.08
N LEU A 47 7.26 5.13 -11.25
CA LEU A 47 6.40 5.84 -10.32
C LEU A 47 5.66 6.99 -11.02
N ALA A 48 4.42 7.25 -10.62
CA ALA A 48 3.61 8.34 -11.12
C ALA A 48 2.82 9.01 -9.96
N PRO A 49 3.11 10.28 -9.62
CA PRO A 49 4.23 11.08 -10.12
C PRO A 49 5.59 10.52 -9.65
N PRO A 50 6.68 10.72 -10.42
CA PRO A 50 8.02 10.41 -9.95
C PRO A 50 8.41 11.36 -8.79
N PRO A 51 9.16 10.88 -7.80
CA PRO A 51 9.64 11.73 -6.71
C PRO A 51 10.61 12.80 -7.23
N THR A 52 10.53 13.99 -6.63
CA THR A 52 11.59 14.99 -6.81
C THR A 52 12.67 14.73 -5.76
N PRO A 53 13.95 14.59 -6.15
CA PRO A 53 15.00 14.15 -5.22
C PRO A 53 15.28 15.16 -4.09
N GLY A 54 15.07 16.46 -4.32
CA GLY A 54 15.50 17.51 -3.39
C GLY A 54 17.01 17.44 -3.19
N ASN A 55 17.47 17.37 -1.95
CA ASN A 55 18.88 17.11 -1.60
C ASN A 55 19.17 15.62 -1.35
N SER A 56 18.24 14.72 -1.65
CA SER A 56 18.46 13.28 -1.49
C SER A 56 19.57 12.83 -2.40
N MET A 57 20.54 12.13 -1.84
CA MET A 57 21.68 11.58 -2.56
C MET A 57 22.17 10.36 -1.83
N ARG A 58 22.40 9.27 -2.57
CA ARG A 58 22.96 8.04 -1.99
C ARG A 58 24.31 8.35 -1.31
N PRO A 59 24.54 7.89 -0.07
CA PRO A 59 25.84 8.02 0.57
C PRO A 59 26.95 7.33 -0.24
N GLU A 60 28.17 7.89 -0.23
CA GLU A 60 29.31 7.34 -0.98
C GLU A 60 29.78 5.97 -0.46
N SER A 61 29.55 5.70 0.82
CA SER A 61 29.90 4.45 1.48
C SER A 61 28.68 3.84 2.16
N PRO A 62 28.44 2.52 2.03
CA PRO A 62 29.15 1.56 1.17
C PRO A 62 28.89 1.78 -0.34
N SER A 63 29.39 0.85 -1.17
CA SER A 63 29.27 0.94 -2.62
C SER A 63 27.80 0.92 -3.12
N PRO A 64 27.54 1.37 -4.36
CA PRO A 64 26.22 1.33 -4.99
C PRO A 64 25.55 -0.05 -4.97
N ASP A 65 26.33 -1.11 -5.16
CA ASP A 65 25.84 -2.49 -5.20
C ASP A 65 25.35 -2.92 -3.82
N VAL A 66 26.09 -2.60 -2.75
CA VAL A 66 25.67 -2.90 -1.37
C VAL A 66 24.38 -2.15 -1.02
N TRP A 67 24.22 -0.90 -1.49
CA TRP A 67 22.97 -0.18 -1.30
C TRP A 67 21.79 -0.82 -2.05
N SER A 68 22.04 -1.32 -3.27
CA SER A 68 21.04 -2.04 -4.05
C SER A 68 20.63 -3.36 -3.36
N GLU A 69 21.61 -4.15 -2.88
CA GLU A 69 21.35 -5.39 -2.13
C GLU A 69 20.50 -5.13 -0.88
N ARG A 70 20.88 -4.14 -0.06
CA ARG A 70 20.10 -3.75 1.14
C ARG A 70 18.68 -3.33 0.81
N TRP A 71 18.51 -2.61 -0.29
CA TRP A 71 17.18 -2.20 -0.76
C TRP A 71 16.34 -3.42 -1.12
N VAL A 72 16.90 -4.36 -1.90
CA VAL A 72 16.22 -5.60 -2.32
C VAL A 72 15.82 -6.44 -1.11
N GLU A 73 16.74 -6.64 -0.17
CA GLU A 73 16.46 -7.38 1.08
C GLU A 73 15.32 -6.73 1.88
N THR A 74 15.35 -5.40 2.03
CA THR A 74 14.33 -4.66 2.78
C THR A 74 12.99 -4.66 2.05
N TRP A 75 12.99 -4.55 0.71
CA TRP A 75 11.80 -4.65 -0.13
C TRP A 75 11.11 -6.00 0.04
N HIS A 76 11.86 -7.10 -0.07
CA HIS A 76 11.32 -8.44 0.14
C HIS A 76 10.80 -8.63 1.57
N ALA A 77 11.53 -8.18 2.59
CA ALA A 77 11.09 -8.29 3.97
C ALA A 77 9.81 -7.47 4.26
N ALA A 78 9.74 -6.25 3.72
CA ALA A 78 8.55 -5.41 3.83
C ALA A 78 7.34 -6.00 3.10
N TRP A 79 7.55 -6.58 1.92
CA TRP A 79 6.49 -7.27 1.18
C TRP A 79 6.00 -8.53 1.90
N ALA A 80 6.93 -9.35 2.41
CA ALA A 80 6.63 -10.55 3.17
C ALA A 80 5.76 -10.26 4.41
N TRP A 81 6.01 -9.13 5.08
CA TRP A 81 5.18 -8.70 6.22
C TRP A 81 3.70 -8.54 5.84
N TYR A 82 3.36 -8.02 4.66
CA TYR A 82 1.98 -7.95 4.18
C TYR A 82 1.42 -9.31 3.77
N VAL A 83 2.26 -10.18 3.18
CA VAL A 83 1.90 -11.56 2.85
C VAL A 83 1.54 -12.35 4.11
N ASP A 84 2.23 -12.10 5.21
CA ASP A 84 1.99 -12.74 6.52
C ASP A 84 0.80 -12.14 7.28
N GLY A 85 0.04 -11.23 6.66
CA GLY A 85 -1.16 -10.61 7.25
C GLY A 85 -0.89 -9.33 8.03
N GLY A 86 0.29 -8.74 7.88
CA GLY A 86 0.61 -7.42 8.41
C GLY A 86 -0.40 -6.36 7.96
N GLY A 87 -0.75 -5.44 8.87
CA GLY A 87 -1.76 -4.40 8.63
C GLY A 87 -3.21 -4.83 8.88
N ILE A 88 -3.51 -6.14 8.86
CA ILE A 88 -4.84 -6.68 9.23
C ILE A 88 -4.93 -6.91 10.74
N GLN A 89 -3.87 -7.46 11.34
CA GLN A 89 -3.83 -7.83 12.77
C GLN A 89 -4.12 -6.63 13.69
N TYR A 90 -3.62 -5.44 13.36
CA TYR A 90 -3.88 -4.18 14.09
C TYR A 90 -5.36 -3.74 14.14
N ARG A 91 -6.23 -4.36 13.33
CA ARG A 91 -7.64 -3.96 13.20
C ARG A 91 -8.58 -4.85 13.99
N ASP A 92 -8.27 -6.13 14.12
CA ASP A 92 -9.15 -7.07 14.83
C ASP A 92 -9.11 -6.84 16.35
N ALA A 93 -7.98 -6.45 16.95
CA ALA A 93 -7.96 -6.20 18.39
C ALA A 93 -8.62 -4.86 18.77
N ALA A 94 -8.46 -3.82 17.95
CA ALA A 94 -9.21 -2.56 18.10
C ALA A 94 -10.74 -2.75 17.96
N ARG A 95 -11.18 -3.84 17.32
CA ARG A 95 -12.60 -4.17 17.09
C ARG A 95 -13.28 -4.85 18.28
N ILE A 96 -12.53 -5.47 19.20
CA ILE A 96 -13.09 -6.42 20.17
C ILE A 96 -12.77 -6.07 21.64
N ASP A 97 -11.57 -5.57 21.95
CA ASP A 97 -11.15 -5.35 23.35
C ASP A 97 -10.02 -4.30 23.48
N PRO A 98 -10.22 -3.21 24.25
CA PRO A 98 -9.16 -2.22 24.55
C PRO A 98 -7.90 -2.82 25.17
N GLN A 99 -7.98 -3.96 25.87
CA GLN A 99 -6.84 -4.66 26.45
C GLN A 99 -6.06 -5.46 25.38
N ALA A 100 -6.75 -5.98 24.38
CA ALA A 100 -6.13 -6.62 23.21
C ALA A 100 -5.46 -5.59 22.29
N ALA A 101 -5.98 -4.37 22.22
CA ALA A 101 -5.33 -3.24 21.54
C ALA A 101 -3.93 -2.90 22.12
N LEU A 102 -3.67 -3.25 23.39
CA LEU A 102 -2.34 -3.08 24.00
C LEU A 102 -1.35 -4.19 23.57
N ALA A 103 -1.84 -5.40 23.29
CA ALA A 103 -1.05 -6.48 22.71
C ALA A 103 -0.76 -6.23 21.23
N ASP A 104 -1.66 -5.56 20.51
CA ASP A 104 -1.46 -5.09 19.13
C ASP A 104 -0.33 -4.06 19.02
N LEU A 105 -0.06 -3.26 20.06
CA LEU A 105 1.14 -2.39 20.10
C LEU A 105 2.45 -3.19 20.13
N ALA A 106 2.40 -4.48 20.48
CA ALA A 106 3.54 -5.40 20.43
C ALA A 106 3.59 -6.21 19.13
N ALA A 107 2.62 -6.05 18.22
CA ALA A 107 2.69 -6.67 16.91
C ALA A 107 3.92 -6.13 16.16
N PRO A 108 4.61 -6.99 15.39
CA PRO A 108 5.80 -6.55 14.66
C PRO A 108 5.41 -5.49 13.63
N LEU A 109 6.08 -4.34 13.69
CA LEU A 109 6.00 -3.31 12.66
C LEU A 109 6.68 -3.81 11.38
N PRO A 110 6.26 -3.34 10.20
CA PRO A 110 6.97 -3.68 8.98
C PRO A 110 8.42 -3.17 9.07
N PRO A 111 9.38 -3.86 8.42
CA PRO A 111 10.74 -3.36 8.25
C PRO A 111 10.73 -1.93 7.69
N MET A 112 11.36 -1.01 8.41
CA MET A 112 11.55 0.37 7.99
C MET A 112 13.01 0.59 7.59
N TRP A 113 13.22 1.24 6.44
CA TRP A 113 14.54 1.55 5.93
C TRP A 113 15.37 2.35 6.94
N GLU A 114 14.78 3.41 7.49
CA GLU A 114 15.45 4.36 8.36
C GLU A 114 15.87 3.74 9.69
N THR A 115 15.15 2.72 10.16
CA THR A 115 15.50 1.97 11.37
C THR A 115 16.73 1.09 11.16
N GLN A 116 16.92 0.55 9.96
CA GLN A 116 18.01 -0.37 9.66
C GLN A 116 19.29 0.33 9.20
N TYR A 117 19.15 1.38 8.37
CA TYR A 117 20.30 2.02 7.71
C TYR A 117 20.39 3.53 7.96
N GLY A 118 19.49 4.09 8.78
CA GLY A 118 19.42 5.52 9.03
C GLY A 118 18.76 6.30 7.89
N SER A 119 18.72 7.62 8.03
CA SER A 119 18.14 8.54 7.04
C SER A 119 19.20 9.41 6.37
N GLU A 120 20.47 9.03 6.44
CA GLU A 120 21.54 9.71 5.72
C GLU A 120 21.27 9.61 4.22
N GLY A 121 21.42 10.73 3.49
CA GLY A 121 21.15 10.77 2.06
C GLY A 121 19.67 10.86 1.67
N ILE A 122 18.75 10.91 2.65
CA ILE A 122 17.31 11.12 2.41
C ILE A 122 16.94 12.54 2.80
N ASP A 123 16.55 13.35 1.82
CA ASP A 123 15.88 14.62 2.08
C ASP A 123 14.44 14.33 2.53
N ARG A 124 14.21 14.47 3.84
CA ARG A 124 12.92 14.15 4.46
C ARG A 124 11.81 15.08 4.01
N ASP A 125 12.13 16.34 3.67
CA ASP A 125 11.13 17.29 3.18
C ASP A 125 10.72 16.90 1.76
N ALA A 126 11.67 16.49 0.92
CA ALA A 126 11.38 15.98 -0.43
C ALA A 126 10.54 14.69 -0.39
N LEU A 127 10.90 13.74 0.48
CA LEU A 127 10.11 12.51 0.71
C LEU A 127 8.68 12.85 1.15
N TRP A 128 8.54 13.69 2.18
CA TRP A 128 7.23 14.07 2.70
C TRP A 128 6.39 14.79 1.63
N GLN A 129 6.97 15.75 0.90
CA GLN A 129 6.29 16.45 -0.19
C GLN A 129 5.81 15.49 -1.27
N TRP A 130 6.64 14.55 -1.69
CA TRP A 130 6.23 13.53 -2.66
C TRP A 130 5.08 12.67 -2.12
N MET A 131 5.16 12.18 -0.89
CA MET A 131 4.07 11.42 -0.28
C MET A 131 2.76 12.22 -0.19
N GLN A 132 2.82 13.53 0.06
CA GLN A 132 1.63 14.40 0.02
C GLN A 132 0.99 14.45 -1.37
N THR A 133 1.77 14.32 -2.46
CA THR A 133 1.22 14.25 -3.82
C THR A 133 0.48 12.93 -4.09
N LEU A 134 0.76 11.88 -3.32
CA LEU A 134 0.13 10.57 -3.47
C LEU A 134 -1.19 10.48 -2.72
N HIS A 135 -1.41 11.32 -1.71
CA HIS A 135 -2.66 11.33 -0.97
C HIS A 135 -3.82 11.73 -1.88
N ASP A 136 -4.94 11.03 -1.72
CA ASP A 136 -6.18 11.38 -2.40
C ASP A 136 -6.54 12.84 -2.10
N LEU A 137 -6.74 13.63 -3.16
CA LEU A 137 -7.35 14.94 -3.01
C LEU A 137 -8.74 14.76 -2.38
N PRO A 138 -9.15 15.65 -1.45
CA PRO A 138 -10.50 15.63 -0.90
C PRO A 138 -11.53 15.64 -2.03
N ARG A 139 -12.29 14.55 -2.12
CA ARG A 139 -13.35 14.37 -3.12
C ARG A 139 -14.68 14.05 -2.43
N PRO A 140 -15.83 14.41 -3.02
CA PRO A 140 -17.13 13.96 -2.56
C PRO A 140 -17.15 12.44 -2.38
N LEU A 141 -17.88 11.96 -1.37
CA LEU A 141 -17.85 10.55 -1.00
C LEU A 141 -18.33 9.64 -2.14
N ASP A 142 -19.36 10.06 -2.87
CA ASP A 142 -19.90 9.37 -4.05
C ASP A 142 -18.89 9.27 -5.22
N GLU A 143 -17.92 10.17 -5.28
CA GLU A 143 -16.82 10.14 -6.24
C GLU A 143 -15.61 9.30 -5.78
N ALA A 144 -15.61 8.80 -4.54
CA ALA A 144 -14.57 7.90 -4.06
C ALA A 144 -14.51 6.63 -4.94
N PRO A 145 -13.30 6.14 -5.31
CA PRO A 145 -13.15 4.92 -6.09
C PRO A 145 -13.95 3.74 -5.54
N GLU A 146 -13.96 3.57 -4.22
CA GLU A 146 -14.68 2.51 -3.52
C GLU A 146 -16.20 2.61 -3.69
N ARG A 147 -16.75 3.83 -3.82
CA ARG A 147 -18.18 4.06 -4.04
C ARG A 147 -18.55 3.87 -5.50
N ARG A 148 -17.73 4.33 -6.44
CA ARG A 148 -17.94 4.13 -7.88
C ARG A 148 -17.84 2.66 -8.28
N GLY A 149 -16.91 1.92 -7.68
CA GLY A 149 -16.71 0.48 -7.89
C GLY A 149 -17.48 -0.44 -6.93
N LEU A 150 -18.47 0.07 -6.21
CA LEU A 150 -19.04 -0.60 -5.04
C LEU A 150 -19.56 -2.02 -5.30
N SER A 151 -20.22 -2.26 -6.44
CA SER A 151 -20.75 -3.60 -6.77
C SER A 151 -19.63 -4.65 -6.87
N ASP A 152 -18.52 -4.32 -7.54
CA ASP A 152 -17.38 -5.23 -7.67
C ASP A 152 -16.63 -5.35 -6.33
N LEU A 153 -16.55 -4.25 -5.57
CA LEU A 153 -15.90 -4.21 -4.26
C LEU A 153 -16.63 -5.09 -3.24
N ILE A 154 -17.97 -5.10 -3.24
CA ILE A 154 -18.79 -6.01 -2.42
C ILE A 154 -18.48 -7.47 -2.79
N GLY A 155 -18.31 -7.77 -4.09
CA GLY A 155 -17.93 -9.09 -4.56
C GLY A 155 -16.56 -9.52 -4.03
N ALA A 156 -15.55 -8.66 -4.17
CA ALA A 156 -14.21 -8.90 -3.65
C ALA A 156 -14.18 -9.06 -2.12
N TRP A 157 -14.95 -8.23 -1.40
CA TRP A 157 -15.06 -8.29 0.06
C TRP A 157 -15.73 -9.59 0.54
N ARG A 158 -16.81 -10.02 -0.11
CA ARG A 158 -17.43 -11.33 0.19
C ARG A 158 -16.51 -12.51 -0.08
N ASP A 159 -15.55 -12.34 -0.99
CA ASP A 159 -14.49 -13.32 -1.27
C ASP A 159 -13.28 -13.19 -0.33
N GLY A 160 -13.36 -12.33 0.68
CA GLY A 160 -12.40 -12.20 1.77
C GLY A 160 -11.45 -11.00 1.68
N ILE A 161 -11.52 -10.16 0.63
CA ILE A 161 -10.67 -8.96 0.54
C ILE A 161 -11.11 -7.92 1.57
N GLU A 162 -10.21 -7.58 2.49
CA GLU A 162 -10.46 -6.64 3.59
C GLU A 162 -9.54 -5.41 3.52
N SER A 163 -8.45 -5.51 2.77
CA SER A 163 -7.43 -4.48 2.70
C SER A 163 -6.93 -4.29 1.26
N ILE A 164 -6.93 -3.04 0.82
CA ILE A 164 -6.43 -2.60 -0.48
C ILE A 164 -5.19 -1.75 -0.25
N ILE A 165 -4.06 -2.19 -0.78
CA ILE A 165 -2.78 -1.50 -0.67
C ILE A 165 -2.54 -0.75 -1.99
N VAL A 166 -2.37 0.57 -1.91
CA VAL A 166 -2.21 1.42 -3.09
C VAL A 166 -0.74 1.81 -3.26
N LEU A 167 -0.16 1.49 -4.42
CA LEU A 167 1.20 1.86 -4.78
C LEU A 167 1.22 2.86 -5.95
N PRO A 168 2.15 3.83 -5.98
CA PRO A 168 2.13 4.92 -6.95
C PRO A 168 2.75 4.52 -8.29
N TYR A 169 2.39 3.36 -8.84
CA TYR A 169 2.86 2.91 -10.15
C TYR A 169 2.11 3.63 -11.27
N GLY A 170 2.83 4.04 -12.32
CA GLY A 170 2.30 4.71 -13.51
C GLY A 170 1.69 3.78 -14.56
N ILE A 171 1.42 2.52 -14.21
CA ILE A 171 0.83 1.51 -15.08
C ILE A 171 -0.39 0.86 -14.41
N ASP A 172 -1.18 0.10 -15.20
CA ASP A 172 -2.23 -0.75 -14.63
C ASP A 172 -1.55 -1.89 -13.88
N PHE A 173 -1.78 -1.94 -12.57
CA PHE A 173 -1.26 -2.97 -11.71
C PHE A 173 -2.33 -3.40 -10.71
N SER A 174 -2.57 -4.70 -10.65
CA SER A 174 -3.39 -5.31 -9.61
C SER A 174 -2.85 -6.70 -9.29
N ARG A 175 -2.65 -7.00 -8.00
CA ARG A 175 -2.21 -8.32 -7.54
C ARG A 175 -2.84 -8.67 -6.20
N ARG A 176 -3.55 -9.80 -6.13
CA ARG A 176 -3.98 -10.39 -4.86
C ARG A 176 -2.77 -11.09 -4.23
N ILE A 177 -2.32 -10.61 -3.07
CA ILE A 177 -1.12 -11.14 -2.40
C ILE A 177 -1.45 -12.09 -1.25
N THR A 178 -2.66 -11.99 -0.69
CA THR A 178 -3.23 -12.94 0.29
C THR A 178 -4.72 -13.12 0.05
N SER A 179 -5.38 -13.98 0.83
CA SER A 179 -6.85 -14.04 0.84
C SER A 179 -7.51 -12.71 1.21
N GLN A 180 -6.80 -11.81 1.91
CA GLN A 180 -7.36 -10.56 2.44
C GLN A 180 -6.77 -9.29 1.81
N HIS A 181 -5.62 -9.38 1.15
CA HIS A 181 -4.90 -8.24 0.59
C HIS A 181 -4.94 -8.19 -0.94
N LEU A 182 -5.35 -7.03 -1.46
CA LEU A 182 -5.24 -6.67 -2.87
C LEU A 182 -4.32 -5.46 -3.03
N VAL A 183 -3.23 -5.60 -3.76
CA VAL A 183 -2.38 -4.47 -4.16
C VAL A 183 -2.88 -3.92 -5.48
N VAL A 184 -3.04 -2.61 -5.59
CA VAL A 184 -3.38 -1.90 -6.84
C VAL A 184 -2.46 -0.71 -7.05
N SER A 185 -2.27 -0.27 -8.29
CA SER A 185 -1.67 1.04 -8.52
C SER A 185 -2.67 2.17 -8.26
N SER A 186 -2.16 3.37 -7.99
CA SER A 186 -2.98 4.59 -7.95
C SER A 186 -3.75 4.77 -9.26
N MET A 187 -3.10 4.51 -10.41
CA MET A 187 -3.74 4.59 -11.74
C MET A 187 -4.91 3.61 -11.88
N THR A 188 -4.73 2.36 -11.47
CA THR A 188 -5.79 1.35 -11.51
C THR A 188 -6.94 1.73 -10.59
N ARG A 189 -6.66 2.27 -9.40
CA ARG A 189 -7.70 2.64 -8.42
C ARG A 189 -8.51 3.86 -8.86
N ASP A 190 -7.87 4.89 -9.42
CA ASP A 190 -8.58 6.13 -9.78
C ASP A 190 -9.48 5.99 -11.01
N ASP A 191 -9.22 5.01 -11.89
CA ASP A 191 -10.07 4.67 -13.03
C ASP A 191 -11.15 3.64 -12.63
N PRO A 192 -12.46 3.99 -12.70
CA PRO A 192 -13.53 3.09 -12.29
C PRO A 192 -13.59 1.77 -13.06
N ALA A 193 -13.24 1.76 -14.35
CA ALA A 193 -13.28 0.57 -15.18
C ALA A 193 -12.14 -0.37 -14.85
N LEU A 194 -10.92 0.16 -14.70
CA LEU A 194 -9.74 -0.62 -14.28
C LEU A 194 -9.92 -1.14 -12.86
N TYR A 195 -10.40 -0.31 -11.94
CA TYR A 195 -10.61 -0.71 -10.54
C TYR A 195 -11.63 -1.83 -10.42
N GLY A 196 -12.80 -1.70 -11.06
CA GLY A 196 -13.80 -2.77 -11.09
C GLY A 196 -13.27 -4.06 -11.70
N GLN A 197 -12.43 -3.95 -12.73
CA GLN A 197 -11.80 -5.12 -13.36
C GLN A 197 -10.75 -5.79 -12.44
N ALA A 198 -9.94 -5.00 -11.73
CA ALA A 198 -9.00 -5.50 -10.72
C ALA A 198 -9.73 -6.24 -9.58
N LEU A 199 -10.82 -5.67 -9.07
CA LEU A 199 -11.64 -6.28 -8.03
C LEU A 199 -12.25 -7.62 -8.48
N ARG A 200 -12.83 -7.67 -9.69
CA ARG A 200 -13.35 -8.93 -10.25
C ARG A 200 -12.28 -9.98 -10.49
N ARG A 201 -11.09 -9.58 -10.95
CA ARG A 201 -9.95 -10.50 -11.12
C ARG A 201 -9.46 -11.06 -9.80
N ALA A 202 -9.56 -10.29 -8.71
CA ALA A 202 -9.15 -10.75 -7.39
C ALA A 202 -10.05 -11.87 -6.86
N VAL A 203 -11.35 -11.85 -7.18
CA VAL A 203 -12.32 -12.87 -6.75
C VAL A 203 -11.91 -14.25 -7.26
N GLY A 204 -11.70 -15.19 -6.33
CA GLY A 204 -11.30 -16.56 -6.63
C GLY A 204 -9.86 -16.72 -7.19
N ALA A 205 -9.09 -15.64 -7.35
CA ALA A 205 -7.70 -15.74 -7.78
C ALA A 205 -6.82 -16.29 -6.64
N PRO A 206 -5.87 -17.20 -6.94
CA PRO A 206 -4.90 -17.64 -5.96
C PRO A 206 -3.97 -16.49 -5.56
N PRO A 207 -3.52 -16.43 -4.29
CA PRO A 207 -2.53 -15.46 -3.85
C PRO A 207 -1.23 -15.55 -4.65
N SER A 208 -0.68 -14.40 -5.04
CA SER A 208 0.64 -14.27 -5.65
C SER A 208 1.58 -13.55 -4.69
N VAL A 209 2.41 -14.33 -4.00
CA VAL A 209 3.23 -13.86 -2.86
C VAL A 209 4.54 -13.19 -3.27
N SER A 210 4.98 -13.38 -4.51
CA SER A 210 6.23 -12.77 -4.99
C SER A 210 6.10 -11.25 -5.05
N ALA A 211 7.10 -10.56 -4.51
CA ALA A 211 7.26 -9.13 -4.73
C ALA A 211 7.47 -8.88 -6.24
N PRO A 212 6.91 -7.79 -6.80
CA PRO A 212 7.41 -7.26 -8.06
C PRO A 212 8.87 -6.80 -7.89
#